data_AF-A0A6J8B1Y4-F1
#
_entry.id   AF-A0A6J8B1Y4-F1
#
_cell.length_a   1.000
_cell.length_b   1.000
_cell.length_c   1.000
_cell.angle_alpha   90.00
_cell.angle_beta   90.00
_cell.angle_gamma   90.00
#
_symmetry.space_group_name_H-M   'P 1'
#
loop_
_entity.id
_entity.type
_entity.pdbx_description
1 polymer ?
#
loop_
_entity_poly.entity_id
_entity_poly.type
_entity_poly.pdbx_seq_one_letter_code
_entity_poly.pdbx_strand_id
1 'polypeptide(L)'
;MLLVLLIHTGIQWTIRAQHNLTPFGTASQSSMFIRSSAQGALYPPISNEFSLQTCSTTNVDGASKAWWMFQFSFGSAFITDITIYYREGFAYRMDGFKLYVTNSSNIPPDGYLCYADPDPGLPDITQTIPCNQLGKYVIYYDTKGDDKTGPVVELCYVSINGCQKGMWGANCSKQCSSICIGQHCHPENGSCVWGCDEQKCFNNKWDMHTGACTEGCVRGWVSQICNCSKYESVTYDSSSIIIGFTSTTVNQTFGGKNYLK
;
A
#
# COMPACT_ATOMS: atom_id res chain seq x y z
N MET A 1 21.55 -31.88 -34.48
CA MET A 1 22.12 -31.57 -33.16
C MET A 1 22.82 -30.24 -33.29
N LEU A 2 22.52 -29.14 -32.60
CA LEU A 2 21.72 -28.86 -31.41
C LEU A 2 21.25 -27.40 -31.59
N LEU A 3 19.95 -27.12 -31.51
CA LEU A 3 19.43 -25.75 -31.55
C LEU A 3 19.41 -25.23 -30.10
N VAL A 4 20.27 -24.26 -29.76
CA VAL A 4 20.34 -23.69 -28.41
C VAL A 4 19.23 -22.64 -28.27
N LEU A 5 18.16 -23.00 -27.56
CA LEU A 5 17.14 -22.08 -27.08
C LEU A 5 17.71 -21.27 -25.90
N LEU A 6 18.09 -20.02 -26.16
CA LEU A 6 18.37 -19.03 -25.11
C LEU A 6 17.04 -18.55 -24.53
N ILE A 7 16.60 -19.20 -23.45
CA ILE A 7 15.49 -18.73 -22.63
C ILE A 7 15.98 -17.49 -21.89
N HIS A 8 15.61 -16.29 -22.37
CA HIS A 8 15.74 -15.08 -21.58
C HIS A 8 14.75 -15.16 -20.42
N THR A 9 15.19 -15.71 -19.29
CA THR A 9 14.53 -15.44 -18.01
C THR A 9 14.83 -13.99 -17.66
N GLY A 10 14.02 -13.09 -18.20
CA GLY A 10 13.95 -11.72 -17.73
C GLY A 10 13.48 -11.76 -16.28
N ILE A 11 14.43 -11.75 -15.35
CA ILE A 11 14.14 -11.41 -13.96
C ILE A 11 13.71 -9.94 -14.04
N GLN A 12 12.40 -9.73 -14.14
CA GLN A 12 11.78 -8.45 -13.84
C GLN A 12 12.06 -8.21 -12.36
N TRP A 13 13.21 -7.61 -12.07
CA TRP A 13 13.42 -6.89 -10.84
C TRP A 13 12.43 -5.74 -10.91
N THR A 14 11.21 -5.95 -10.42
CA THR A 14 10.36 -4.84 -10.03
C THR A 14 11.11 -4.13 -8.92
N ILE A 15 11.89 -3.11 -9.30
CA ILE A 15 12.43 -2.14 -8.35
C ILE A 15 11.18 -1.59 -7.67
N ARG A 16 10.86 -2.08 -6.47
CA ARG A 16 9.74 -1.55 -5.70
C ARG A 16 10.06 -0.09 -5.49
N ALA A 17 9.38 0.78 -6.21
CA ALA A 17 9.45 2.22 -6.04
C ALA A 17 8.62 2.63 -4.81
N GLN A 18 8.77 1.90 -3.71
CA GLN A 18 8.12 2.22 -2.46
C GLN A 18 8.95 3.30 -1.77
N HIS A 19 8.34 4.47 -1.55
CA HIS A 19 9.00 5.58 -0.89
C HIS A 19 8.82 5.42 0.62
N ASN A 20 9.95 5.32 1.31
CA ASN A 20 9.95 5.25 2.76
C ASN A 20 9.65 6.65 3.34
N LEU A 21 8.50 6.76 3.99
CA LEU A 21 7.95 7.99 4.54
C LEU A 21 8.41 8.28 5.97
N THR A 22 9.06 7.32 6.64
CA THR A 22 9.49 7.42 8.04
C THR A 22 10.34 8.67 8.33
N PRO A 23 11.29 9.09 7.47
CA PRO A 23 12.07 10.31 7.71
C PRO A 23 11.25 11.61 7.75
N PHE A 24 9.99 11.58 7.29
CA PHE A 24 9.14 12.76 7.12
C PHE A 24 8.02 12.82 8.16
N GLY A 25 8.29 12.39 9.38
CA GLY A 25 7.34 12.47 10.48
C GLY A 25 8.01 12.52 11.85
N THR A 26 7.17 12.47 12.88
CA THR A 26 7.59 12.46 14.28
C THR A 26 6.91 11.33 15.01
N ALA A 27 7.54 10.84 16.07
CA ALA A 27 7.02 9.76 16.88
C ALA A 27 6.75 10.18 18.32
N SER A 28 5.80 9.53 18.97
CA SER A 28 5.53 9.60 20.40
C SER A 28 5.22 8.20 20.94
N GLN A 29 5.30 8.01 22.26
CA GLN A 29 5.07 6.72 22.89
C GLN A 29 4.45 6.87 24.29
N SER A 30 3.89 5.79 24.83
CA SER A 30 3.16 5.78 26.11
C SER A 30 4.01 6.14 27.34
N SER A 31 5.27 5.73 27.36
CA SER A 31 6.25 5.98 28.42
C SER A 31 7.66 5.83 27.85
N MET A 32 8.71 6.30 28.53
CA MET A 32 10.09 6.22 28.01
C MET A 32 11.00 5.49 28.98
N PHE A 33 11.62 4.40 28.51
CA PHE A 33 12.71 3.76 29.23
C PHE A 33 13.95 4.67 29.25
N ILE A 34 14.86 4.43 30.20
CA ILE A 34 16.05 5.27 30.39
C ILE A 34 16.85 5.37 29.09
N ARG A 35 17.15 6.61 28.66
CA ARG A 35 17.90 6.94 27.43
C ARG A 35 17.26 6.43 26.13
N SER A 36 15.97 6.10 26.17
CA SER A 36 15.17 5.77 24.99
C SER A 36 14.29 6.95 24.59
N SER A 37 13.91 7.00 23.31
CA SER A 37 12.99 7.98 22.77
C SER A 37 12.13 7.35 21.67
N ALA A 38 10.92 7.88 21.45
CA ALA A 38 10.05 7.43 20.36
C ALA A 38 10.69 7.59 18.98
N GLN A 39 11.55 8.59 18.82
CA GLN A 39 12.32 8.84 17.61
C GLN A 39 13.33 7.73 17.29
N GLY A 40 13.68 6.86 18.25
CA GLY A 40 14.61 5.73 18.03
C GLY A 40 14.15 4.81 16.91
N ALA A 41 12.83 4.65 16.73
CA ALA A 41 12.26 3.83 15.65
C ALA A 41 12.28 4.50 14.26
N LEU A 42 12.71 5.75 14.12
CA LEU A 42 12.64 6.50 12.86
C LEU A 42 13.89 6.43 11.99
N TYR A 43 14.99 5.93 12.54
CA TYR A 43 16.27 5.87 11.85
C TYR A 43 16.76 4.43 11.79
N PRO A 44 17.17 3.93 10.62
CA PRO A 44 17.81 2.62 10.57
C PRO A 44 19.11 2.68 11.41
N PRO A 45 19.42 1.63 12.18
CA PRO A 45 20.65 1.62 12.97
C PRO A 45 21.88 1.62 12.05
N ILE A 46 22.99 2.15 12.55
CA ILE A 46 24.28 2.22 11.81
C ILE A 46 24.91 0.82 11.66
N SER A 47 24.43 -0.15 12.42
CA SER A 47 24.81 -1.57 12.40
C SER A 47 23.58 -2.45 12.57
N ASN A 48 23.66 -3.72 12.17
CA ASN A 48 22.60 -4.69 12.47
C ASN A 48 22.46 -4.98 13.98
N GLU A 49 23.42 -4.50 14.79
CA GLU A 49 23.37 -4.54 16.25
C GLU A 49 22.38 -3.51 16.79
N PHE A 50 21.19 -3.99 17.15
CA PHE A 50 20.15 -3.21 17.79
C PHE A 50 20.39 -3.12 19.30
N SER A 51 20.86 -1.97 19.78
CA SER A 51 21.05 -1.69 21.20
C SER A 51 19.82 -1.02 21.83
N LEU A 52 19.67 -1.10 23.16
CA LEU A 52 18.64 -0.37 23.90
C LEU A 52 18.65 1.16 23.64
N GLN A 53 19.81 1.72 23.28
CA GLN A 53 19.95 3.17 23.05
C GLN A 53 19.52 3.59 21.64
N THR A 54 19.40 2.63 20.72
CA THR A 54 19.05 2.88 19.31
C THR A 54 17.59 2.57 19.00
N CYS A 55 16.87 1.90 19.90
CA CYS A 55 15.47 1.53 19.70
C CYS A 55 14.52 2.41 20.53
N SER A 56 13.31 2.63 20.01
CA SER A 56 12.20 3.18 20.79
C SER A 56 11.71 2.11 21.78
N THR A 57 11.91 2.41 23.06
CA THR A 57 11.62 1.49 24.17
C THR A 57 10.76 2.17 25.24
N THR A 58 9.59 1.60 25.55
CA THR A 58 8.76 2.01 26.71
C THR A 58 9.25 1.37 28.00
N ASN A 59 8.74 1.81 29.16
CA ASN A 59 9.06 1.15 30.43
C ASN A 59 8.69 -0.34 30.38
N VAL A 60 9.53 -1.18 31.01
CA VAL A 60 9.44 -2.65 30.99
C VAL A 60 8.72 -3.24 32.21
N ASP A 61 8.09 -2.39 33.04
CA ASP A 61 7.55 -2.78 34.34
C ASP A 61 6.05 -2.47 34.44
N GLY A 62 5.21 -3.50 34.21
CA GLY A 62 3.83 -3.54 34.71
C GLY A 62 2.81 -2.61 34.05
N ALA A 63 3.05 -2.16 32.81
CA ALA A 63 2.06 -1.37 32.07
C ALA A 63 0.86 -2.25 31.70
N SER A 64 -0.36 -1.72 31.77
CA SER A 64 -1.55 -2.41 31.24
C SER A 64 -1.72 -2.26 29.73
N LYS A 65 -0.92 -1.38 29.11
CA LYS A 65 -0.83 -1.13 27.67
C LYS A 65 0.46 -0.38 27.33
N ALA A 66 0.98 -0.61 26.14
CA ALA A 66 2.07 0.18 25.56
C ALA A 66 1.72 0.57 24.13
N TRP A 67 2.18 1.75 23.71
CA TRP A 67 1.91 2.22 22.36
C TRP A 67 3.02 3.13 21.84
N TRP A 68 3.19 3.08 20.52
CA TRP A 68 4.04 3.96 19.75
C TRP A 68 3.23 4.52 18.58
N MET A 69 3.32 5.82 18.35
CA MET A 69 2.56 6.53 17.34
C MET A 69 3.49 7.35 16.47
N PHE A 70 3.41 7.13 15.16
CA PHE A 70 4.01 7.98 14.15
C PHE A 70 2.99 8.96 13.59
N GLN A 71 3.41 10.20 13.35
CA GLN A 71 2.62 11.23 12.70
C GLN A 71 3.38 11.77 11.48
N PHE A 72 2.75 11.80 10.31
CA PHE A 72 3.33 12.45 9.13
C PHE A 72 3.39 13.97 9.30
N SER A 73 4.50 14.58 8.89
CA SER A 73 4.69 16.04 8.92
C SER A 73 3.83 16.80 7.89
N PHE A 74 3.46 16.12 6.81
CA PHE A 74 2.74 16.68 5.66
C PHE A 74 1.23 16.36 5.64
N GLY A 75 0.66 15.95 6.78
CA GLY A 75 -0.76 15.62 6.90
C GLY A 75 -1.01 14.12 6.81
N SER A 76 -1.39 13.60 5.64
CA SER A 76 -1.73 12.18 5.47
C SER A 76 -0.98 11.53 4.32
N ALA A 77 -0.78 10.22 4.42
CA ALA A 77 -0.20 9.39 3.37
C ALA A 77 -1.12 8.22 3.04
N PHE A 78 -1.05 7.74 1.81
CA PHE A 78 -1.51 6.40 1.48
C PHE A 78 -0.36 5.44 1.73
N ILE A 79 -0.51 4.60 2.74
CA ILE A 79 0.43 3.54 3.11
C ILE A 79 0.13 2.31 2.25
N THR A 80 1.17 1.62 1.77
CA THR A 80 1.07 0.32 1.10
C THR A 80 1.40 -0.81 2.05
N ASP A 81 2.43 -0.60 2.86
CA ASP A 81 2.95 -1.57 3.82
C ASP A 81 3.82 -0.87 4.87
N ILE A 82 4.00 -1.56 5.99
CA ILE A 82 4.80 -1.11 7.11
C ILE A 82 5.74 -2.26 7.45
N THR A 83 7.05 -2.01 7.40
CA THR A 83 8.06 -2.98 7.85
C THR A 83 8.57 -2.59 9.21
N ILE A 84 8.45 -3.48 10.18
CA ILE A 84 8.92 -3.29 11.55
C ILE A 84 10.21 -4.10 11.73
N TYR A 85 11.23 -3.46 12.30
CA TYR A 85 12.49 -4.07 12.69
C TYR A 85 12.59 -4.03 14.20
N TYR A 86 12.76 -5.21 14.77
CA TYR A 86 12.79 -5.44 16.20
C TYR A 86 14.20 -5.69 16.69
N ARG A 87 14.37 -5.62 18.01
CA ARG A 87 15.63 -5.96 18.64
C ARG A 87 15.84 -7.47 18.65
N GLU A 88 17.02 -7.89 18.20
CA GLU A 88 17.40 -9.30 18.21
C GLU A 88 17.37 -9.88 19.64
N GLY A 89 16.79 -11.07 19.78
CA GLY A 89 16.64 -11.76 21.07
C GLY A 89 15.49 -11.26 21.96
N PHE A 90 14.77 -10.19 21.58
CA PHE A 90 13.66 -9.62 22.36
C PHE A 90 12.31 -9.61 21.62
N ALA A 91 12.23 -10.28 20.46
CA ALA A 91 11.00 -10.42 19.66
C ALA A 91 9.77 -10.93 20.45
N TYR A 92 10.01 -11.75 21.48
CA TYR A 92 8.96 -12.30 22.34
C TYR A 92 8.11 -11.24 23.08
N ARG A 93 8.60 -10.00 23.20
CA ARG A 93 7.88 -8.91 23.87
C ARG A 93 6.72 -8.34 23.05
N MET A 94 6.60 -8.71 21.79
CA MET A 94 5.58 -8.18 20.87
C MET A 94 4.35 -9.10 20.75
N ASP A 95 4.19 -10.07 21.64
CA ASP A 95 3.04 -10.98 21.60
C ASP A 95 1.72 -10.19 21.71
N GLY A 96 0.81 -10.42 20.78
CA GLY A 96 -0.53 -9.81 20.79
C GLY A 96 -0.63 -8.35 20.35
N PHE A 97 0.41 -7.78 19.73
CA PHE A 97 0.37 -6.39 19.26
C PHE A 97 -0.62 -6.17 18.13
N LYS A 98 -1.07 -4.93 17.99
CA LYS A 98 -1.93 -4.48 16.88
C LYS A 98 -1.33 -3.26 16.21
N LEU A 99 -1.49 -3.17 14.90
CA LEU A 99 -1.02 -2.05 14.08
C LEU A 99 -2.21 -1.37 13.40
N TYR A 100 -2.30 -0.06 13.59
CA TYR A 100 -3.41 0.74 13.09
C TYR A 100 -2.94 1.87 12.18
N VAL A 101 -3.76 2.20 11.19
CA VAL A 101 -3.69 3.44 10.42
C VAL A 101 -4.95 4.25 10.69
N THR A 102 -4.80 5.48 11.16
CA THR A 102 -5.93 6.35 11.55
C THR A 102 -5.69 7.82 11.19
N ASN A 103 -6.75 8.62 11.22
CA ASN A 103 -6.69 10.09 11.13
C ASN A 103 -6.74 10.77 12.51
N SER A 104 -6.95 10.00 13.58
CA SER A 104 -7.03 10.48 14.95
C SER A 104 -5.79 10.10 15.76
N SER A 105 -5.49 10.84 16.83
CA SER A 105 -4.45 10.48 17.80
C SER A 105 -5.02 9.78 19.05
N ASN A 106 -6.23 9.23 18.96
CA ASN A 106 -6.90 8.55 20.06
C ASN A 106 -6.17 7.25 20.46
N ILE A 107 -6.14 6.96 21.75
CA ILE A 107 -5.64 5.70 22.32
C ILE A 107 -6.70 5.14 23.29
N PRO A 108 -7.26 3.93 23.05
CA PRO A 108 -6.95 3.01 21.96
C PRO A 108 -7.31 3.57 20.57
N PRO A 109 -6.64 3.13 19.49
CA PRO A 109 -6.91 3.62 18.14
C PRO A 109 -8.30 3.22 17.63
N ASP A 110 -8.94 4.14 16.90
CA ASP A 110 -10.27 3.99 16.28
C ASP A 110 -10.22 3.77 14.75
N GLY A 111 -9.01 3.60 14.20
CA GLY A 111 -8.79 3.50 12.76
C GLY A 111 -8.78 2.09 12.20
N TYR A 112 -8.25 1.98 10.98
CA TYR A 112 -8.15 0.71 10.29
C TYR A 112 -7.09 -0.18 10.95
N LEU A 113 -7.49 -1.39 11.33
CA LEU A 113 -6.60 -2.43 11.84
C LEU A 113 -5.84 -3.08 10.67
N CYS A 114 -4.58 -2.71 10.49
CA CYS A 114 -3.71 -3.29 9.47
C CYS A 114 -3.32 -4.73 9.82
N TYR A 115 -3.04 -4.96 11.10
CA TYR A 115 -2.53 -6.23 11.60
C TYR A 115 -2.90 -6.40 13.06
N ALA A 116 -3.26 -7.64 13.41
CA ALA A 116 -3.33 -8.09 14.78
C ALA A 116 -2.49 -9.36 14.85
N ASP A 117 -1.53 -9.37 15.77
CA ASP A 117 -0.69 -10.53 15.98
C ASP A 117 -1.55 -11.73 16.43
N PRO A 118 -1.41 -12.91 15.81
CA PRO A 118 -2.32 -14.00 16.05
C PRO A 118 -2.09 -14.79 17.35
N ASP A 119 -0.94 -14.67 18.04
CA ASP A 119 -0.44 -15.53 19.15
C ASP A 119 -0.43 -17.05 18.79
N PRO A 120 0.59 -17.89 19.10
CA PRO A 120 1.64 -17.77 20.13
C PRO A 120 3.07 -17.93 19.53
N GLY A 121 3.32 -17.34 18.38
CA GLY A 121 4.61 -17.41 17.69
C GLY A 121 5.47 -16.19 18.03
N LEU A 122 6.80 -16.36 18.12
CA LEU A 122 7.68 -15.20 18.13
C LEU A 122 7.50 -14.46 16.79
N PRO A 123 7.12 -13.17 16.79
CA PRO A 123 7.10 -12.41 15.55
C PRO A 123 8.50 -12.37 14.95
N ASP A 124 8.57 -12.37 13.62
CA ASP A 124 9.84 -12.28 12.91
C ASP A 124 10.58 -11.01 13.33
N ILE A 125 11.91 -11.10 13.53
CA ILE A 125 12.76 -9.93 13.85
C ILE A 125 12.62 -8.78 12.84
N THR A 126 12.15 -9.10 11.64
CA THR A 126 11.71 -8.16 10.62
C THR A 126 10.39 -8.64 10.05
N GLN A 127 9.35 -7.82 10.17
CA GLN A 127 8.02 -8.16 9.71
C GLN A 127 7.49 -7.08 8.77
N THR A 128 7.18 -7.44 7.52
CA THR A 128 6.51 -6.55 6.56
C THR A 128 5.02 -6.83 6.55
N ILE A 129 4.24 -5.81 6.93
CA ILE A 129 2.79 -5.87 7.08
C ILE A 129 2.15 -5.06 5.95
N PRO A 130 1.45 -5.69 5.00
CA PRO A 130 0.66 -4.96 4.01
C PRO A 130 -0.45 -4.15 4.68
N CYS A 131 -0.57 -2.87 4.35
CA CYS A 131 -1.66 -2.04 4.81
C CYS A 131 -1.99 -0.95 3.79
N ASN A 132 -2.88 -1.27 2.84
CA ASN A 132 -3.32 -0.38 1.78
C ASN A 132 -4.33 0.66 2.27
N GLN A 133 -3.88 1.62 3.07
CA GLN A 133 -4.76 2.55 3.76
C GLN A 133 -4.25 3.98 3.79
N LEU A 134 -5.19 4.91 3.76
CA LEU A 134 -4.91 6.33 3.96
C LEU A 134 -5.01 6.68 5.45
N GLY A 135 -3.98 7.34 5.99
CA GLY A 135 -4.04 7.89 7.35
C GLY A 135 -3.02 8.98 7.62
N LYS A 136 -3.21 9.64 8.76
CA LYS A 136 -2.30 10.63 9.33
C LYS A 136 -1.35 10.02 10.36
N TYR A 137 -1.78 8.95 11.00
CA TYR A 137 -1.04 8.27 12.05
C TYR A 137 -0.90 6.78 11.76
N VAL A 138 0.27 6.24 12.09
CA VAL A 138 0.51 4.80 12.22
C VAL A 138 0.72 4.52 13.70
N ILE A 139 -0.07 3.61 14.29
CA ILE A 139 -0.05 3.34 15.72
C ILE A 139 0.20 1.86 15.97
N TYR A 140 1.32 1.55 16.62
CA TYR A 140 1.55 0.27 17.29
C TYR A 140 0.87 0.34 18.66
N TYR A 141 0.02 -0.63 18.97
CA TYR A 141 -0.75 -0.68 20.20
C TYR A 141 -0.77 -2.10 20.76
N ASP A 142 -0.36 -2.25 22.00
CA ASP A 142 -0.27 -3.54 22.68
C ASP A 142 -0.90 -3.45 24.08
N THR A 143 -1.64 -4.49 24.44
CA THR A 143 -2.30 -4.69 25.74
C THR A 143 -1.98 -6.07 26.34
N LYS A 144 -1.26 -6.92 25.61
CA LYS A 144 -0.88 -8.26 26.05
C LYS A 144 0.59 -8.29 26.45
N GLY A 145 1.49 -8.16 25.48
CA GLY A 145 2.91 -8.45 25.66
C GLY A 145 3.16 -9.83 26.25
N ASP A 146 4.39 -10.04 26.75
CA ASP A 146 4.78 -11.33 27.33
C ASP A 146 4.41 -11.45 28.81
N ASP A 147 4.41 -12.69 29.32
CA ASP A 147 4.07 -12.98 30.73
C ASP A 147 5.02 -12.32 31.76
N LYS A 148 6.23 -11.91 31.35
CA LYS A 148 7.25 -11.38 32.28
C LYS A 148 7.24 -9.86 32.37
N THR A 149 7.15 -9.17 31.24
CA THR A 149 7.23 -7.70 31.17
C THR A 149 5.89 -7.04 30.88
N GLY A 150 4.90 -7.82 30.42
CA GLY A 150 3.65 -7.29 29.92
C GLY A 150 3.85 -6.53 28.60
N PRO A 151 2.90 -5.67 28.19
CA PRO A 151 2.99 -4.93 26.94
C PRO A 151 4.14 -3.92 26.98
N VAL A 152 5.08 -4.06 26.04
CA VAL A 152 6.25 -3.20 25.88
C VAL A 152 6.41 -2.86 24.39
N VAL A 153 6.68 -1.60 24.10
CA VAL A 153 7.19 -1.19 22.78
C VAL A 153 8.70 -1.29 22.84
N GLU A 154 9.29 -2.09 21.94
CA GLU A 154 10.74 -2.12 21.67
C GLU A 154 10.96 -2.19 20.15
N LEU A 155 10.80 -1.04 19.49
CA LEU A 155 10.84 -0.88 18.03
C LEU A 155 12.15 -0.22 17.63
N CYS A 156 12.95 -0.89 16.81
CA CYS A 156 14.27 -0.38 16.46
C CYS A 156 14.29 0.38 15.13
N TYR A 157 13.45 -0.03 14.18
CA TYR A 157 13.18 0.77 13.01
C TYR A 157 11.79 0.45 12.47
N VAL A 158 11.06 1.45 11.99
CA VAL A 158 9.77 1.27 11.32
C VAL A 158 9.85 1.93 9.97
N SER A 159 9.83 1.15 8.89
CA SER A 159 9.78 1.66 7.50
C SER A 159 8.33 1.73 7.06
N ILE A 160 7.79 2.94 6.96
CA ILE A 160 6.41 3.17 6.50
C ILE A 160 6.47 3.48 5.01
N ASN A 161 6.00 2.56 4.19
CA ASN A 161 6.11 2.65 2.74
C ASN A 161 4.80 3.17 2.14
N GLY A 162 4.89 4.11 1.21
CA GLY A 162 3.72 4.67 0.54
C GLY A 162 4.02 5.98 -0.17
N CYS A 163 3.00 6.83 -0.31
CA CYS A 163 3.16 8.20 -0.79
C CYS A 163 2.28 9.17 -0.01
N GLN A 164 2.70 10.45 0.04
CA GLN A 164 1.84 11.52 0.50
C GLN A 164 0.49 11.47 -0.24
N LYS A 165 -0.60 11.78 0.46
CA LYS A 165 -1.94 11.88 -0.11
C LYS A 165 -1.91 12.69 -1.41
N GLY A 166 -2.40 12.09 -2.50
CA GLY A 166 -2.46 12.75 -3.80
C GLY A 166 -1.21 12.61 -4.65
N MET A 167 -0.23 11.80 -4.24
CA MET A 167 1.00 11.56 -4.99
C MET A 167 1.22 10.06 -5.25
N TRP A 168 1.92 9.73 -6.34
CA TRP A 168 2.27 8.37 -6.74
C TRP A 168 3.53 8.34 -7.62
N GLY A 169 3.94 7.13 -8.00
CA GLY A 169 5.09 6.85 -8.85
C GLY A 169 6.41 6.92 -8.10
N ALA A 170 7.51 6.77 -8.85
CA ALA A 170 8.85 6.82 -8.28
C ALA A 170 9.08 8.11 -7.47
N ASN A 171 9.51 7.94 -6.22
CA ASN A 171 9.72 9.02 -5.24
C ASN A 171 8.49 9.91 -5.02
N CYS A 172 7.28 9.38 -5.24
CA CYS A 172 6.02 10.14 -5.12
C CYS A 172 6.03 11.44 -5.95
N SER A 173 6.65 11.40 -7.14
CA SER A 173 6.89 12.58 -7.98
C SER A 173 5.71 12.96 -8.88
N LYS A 174 4.70 12.10 -9.00
CA LYS A 174 3.54 12.32 -9.87
C LYS A 174 2.31 12.63 -9.03
N GLN A 175 1.53 13.61 -9.46
CA GLN A 175 0.23 13.88 -8.85
C GLN A 175 -0.77 12.81 -9.27
N CYS A 176 -1.65 12.42 -8.34
CA CYS A 176 -2.82 11.63 -8.64
C CYS A 176 -3.71 12.39 -9.62
N SER A 177 -4.40 11.64 -10.49
CA SER A 177 -5.30 12.25 -11.46
C SER A 177 -6.48 12.92 -10.74
N SER A 178 -6.88 14.10 -11.23
CA SER A 178 -8.01 14.87 -10.69
C SER A 178 -9.35 14.13 -10.79
N ILE A 179 -9.42 13.05 -11.58
CA ILE A 179 -10.55 12.13 -11.62
C ILE A 179 -10.73 11.29 -10.35
N CYS A 180 -9.65 10.95 -9.66
CA CYS A 180 -9.77 10.02 -8.54
C CYS A 180 -10.58 10.70 -7.45
N ILE A 181 -11.52 9.97 -6.83
CA ILE A 181 -12.33 10.54 -5.75
C ILE A 181 -11.39 11.07 -4.66
N GLY A 182 -11.50 12.36 -4.34
CA GLY A 182 -10.61 13.07 -3.41
C GLY A 182 -9.13 13.13 -3.83
N GLN A 183 -8.83 12.92 -5.11
CA GLN A 183 -7.48 12.77 -5.68
C GLN A 183 -6.67 11.65 -5.02
N HIS A 184 -7.33 10.54 -4.71
CA HIS A 184 -6.68 9.40 -4.06
C HIS A 184 -6.32 8.30 -5.05
N CYS A 185 -5.04 7.98 -5.13
CA CYS A 185 -4.53 6.94 -6.00
C CYS A 185 -3.48 6.06 -5.31
N HIS A 186 -3.27 4.87 -5.87
CA HIS A 186 -2.34 3.89 -5.34
C HIS A 186 -0.90 4.35 -5.59
N PRO A 187 -0.01 4.34 -4.58
CA PRO A 187 1.34 4.89 -4.68
C PRO A 187 2.19 4.32 -5.82
N GLU A 188 2.02 3.04 -6.17
CA GLU A 188 2.88 2.38 -7.16
C GLU A 188 2.45 2.65 -8.62
N ASN A 189 1.16 2.56 -8.93
CA ASN A 189 0.65 2.54 -10.31
C ASN A 189 -0.29 3.73 -10.64
N GLY A 190 -0.66 4.54 -9.64
CA GLY A 190 -1.53 5.70 -9.82
C GLY A 190 -3.00 5.36 -10.06
N SER A 191 -3.45 4.12 -9.87
CA SER A 191 -4.86 3.74 -10.00
C SER A 191 -5.70 4.34 -8.87
N CYS A 192 -6.91 4.81 -9.14
CA CYS A 192 -7.77 5.40 -8.11
C CYS A 192 -8.21 4.34 -7.09
N VAL A 193 -7.94 4.58 -5.80
CA VAL A 193 -8.17 3.59 -4.72
C VAL A 193 -9.60 3.59 -4.18
N TRP A 194 -10.33 4.69 -4.35
CA TRP A 194 -11.72 4.85 -3.92
C TRP A 194 -12.68 5.00 -5.10
N GLY A 195 -12.24 4.63 -6.31
CA GLY A 195 -12.98 4.85 -7.54
C GLY A 195 -12.79 6.25 -8.13
N CYS A 196 -13.56 6.51 -9.17
CA CYS A 196 -13.47 7.72 -10.00
C CYS A 196 -14.71 8.58 -9.79
N ASP A 197 -14.55 9.90 -9.92
CA ASP A 197 -15.67 10.82 -9.93
C ASP A 197 -16.58 10.53 -11.14
N GLU A 198 -17.86 10.30 -10.85
CA GLU A 198 -18.92 9.74 -11.69
C GLU A 198 -19.31 10.65 -12.87
N GLN A 199 -18.86 11.92 -12.85
CA GLN A 199 -19.15 12.96 -13.84
C GLN A 199 -18.52 12.73 -15.23
N LYS A 200 -17.92 11.56 -15.47
CA LYS A 200 -17.15 11.25 -16.69
C LYS A 200 -17.92 10.39 -17.66
N CYS A 201 -18.99 9.75 -17.18
CA CYS A 201 -19.99 9.16 -18.04
C CYS A 201 -20.82 10.29 -18.65
N PHE A 202 -21.04 10.22 -19.96
CA PHE A 202 -21.98 11.13 -20.60
C PHE A 202 -23.34 11.05 -19.89
N ASN A 203 -23.91 12.21 -19.55
CA ASN A 203 -25.16 12.32 -18.78
C ASN A 203 -25.19 11.59 -17.42
N ASN A 204 -24.03 11.31 -16.81
CA ASN A 204 -23.97 10.55 -15.55
C ASN A 204 -24.68 9.19 -15.65
N LYS A 205 -24.55 8.49 -16.79
CA LYS A 205 -25.17 7.18 -17.01
C LYS A 205 -24.14 6.06 -17.04
N TRP A 206 -24.27 5.15 -16.09
CA TRP A 206 -23.44 3.95 -15.98
C TRP A 206 -24.27 2.73 -15.57
N ASP A 207 -23.72 1.56 -15.83
CA ASP A 207 -24.22 0.30 -15.35
C ASP A 207 -23.74 0.07 -13.92
N MET A 208 -24.69 -0.04 -12.99
CA MET A 208 -24.41 -0.15 -11.56
C MET A 208 -23.69 -1.46 -11.16
N HIS A 209 -23.75 -2.51 -11.99
CA HIS A 209 -23.13 -3.80 -11.70
C HIS A 209 -21.70 -3.90 -12.25
N THR A 210 -21.42 -3.21 -13.36
CA THR A 210 -20.15 -3.29 -14.09
C THR A 210 -19.32 -2.01 -14.00
N GLY A 211 -19.90 -0.89 -13.57
CA GLY A 211 -19.27 0.43 -13.54
C GLY A 211 -19.06 1.05 -14.94
N ALA A 212 -19.59 0.42 -15.98
CA ALA A 212 -19.41 0.85 -17.37
C ALA A 212 -20.30 2.05 -17.70
N CYS A 213 -19.72 3.11 -18.28
CA CYS A 213 -20.51 4.24 -18.78
C CYS A 213 -21.30 3.80 -20.00
N THR A 214 -22.62 3.71 -19.86
CA THR A 214 -23.51 3.13 -20.88
C THR A 214 -23.69 4.05 -22.09
N GLU A 215 -23.44 5.35 -21.93
CA GLU A 215 -23.53 6.35 -22.99
C GLU A 215 -22.16 6.87 -23.43
N GLY A 216 -21.11 6.12 -23.12
CA GLY A 216 -19.73 6.55 -23.37
C GLY A 216 -19.31 7.69 -22.46
N CYS A 217 -18.21 8.34 -22.80
CA CYS A 217 -17.54 9.29 -21.93
C CYS A 217 -17.72 10.73 -22.38
N VAL A 218 -17.63 11.67 -21.44
CA VAL A 218 -17.48 13.10 -21.77
C VAL A 218 -16.21 13.33 -22.61
N ARG A 219 -16.17 14.43 -23.38
CA ARG A 219 -15.06 14.71 -24.32
C ARG A 219 -13.69 14.63 -23.62
N GLY A 220 -12.76 13.86 -24.18
CA GLY A 220 -11.42 13.64 -23.63
C GLY A 220 -11.22 12.32 -22.89
N TRP A 221 -12.23 11.45 -22.87
CA TRP A 221 -12.21 10.14 -22.19
C TRP A 221 -12.54 9.02 -23.18
N VAL A 222 -11.93 7.85 -22.97
CA VAL A 222 -12.09 6.66 -23.83
C VAL A 222 -12.23 5.40 -22.95
N SER A 223 -12.69 4.28 -23.54
CA SER A 223 -13.00 2.96 -22.93
C SER A 223 -14.39 2.82 -22.26
N GLN A 224 -14.80 1.57 -22.00
CA GLN A 224 -16.18 1.24 -21.54
C GLN A 224 -16.51 1.67 -20.11
N ILE A 225 -15.52 1.73 -19.23
CA ILE A 225 -15.68 2.24 -17.86
C ILE A 225 -15.17 3.69 -17.75
N CYS A 226 -14.98 4.38 -18.88
CA CYS A 226 -14.32 5.69 -18.97
C CYS A 226 -13.05 5.73 -18.11
N ASN A 227 -12.26 4.68 -18.32
CA ASN A 227 -11.35 4.11 -17.33
C ASN A 227 -10.32 5.10 -16.81
N CYS A 228 -10.02 4.95 -15.52
CA CYS A 228 -8.78 5.44 -14.90
C CYS A 228 -7.82 4.32 -14.62
N SER A 229 -7.32 3.73 -15.69
CA SER A 229 -6.16 2.86 -15.65
C SER A 229 -5.13 3.37 -16.65
N LYS A 230 -3.90 3.62 -16.19
CA LYS A 230 -2.75 3.29 -17.03
C LYS A 230 -2.63 1.77 -17.02
N TYR A 231 -3.18 1.13 -18.05
CA TYR A 231 -2.57 -0.07 -18.59
C TYR A 231 -1.77 0.38 -19.82
N GLU A 232 -0.57 -0.16 -19.98
CA GLU A 232 0.43 0.29 -20.95
C GLU A 232 -0.11 0.46 -22.36
N SER A 233 0.46 1.43 -23.07
CA SER A 233 0.21 1.73 -24.48
C SER A 233 0.30 0.48 -25.36
N VAL A 234 -0.81 0.10 -25.98
CA VAL A 234 -0.74 -0.63 -27.25
C VAL A 234 -0.32 0.41 -28.30
N THR A 235 0.96 0.42 -28.65
CA THR A 235 1.45 1.19 -29.80
C THR A 235 0.93 0.53 -31.08
N TYR A 236 -0.03 1.17 -31.74
CA TYR A 236 -0.24 0.95 -33.18
C TYR A 236 0.82 1.75 -33.91
N ASP A 237 1.89 1.07 -34.31
CA ASP A 237 2.82 1.61 -35.29
C ASP A 237 2.12 1.62 -36.66
N SER A 238 1.84 2.80 -37.17
CA SER A 238 1.28 3.02 -38.50
C SER A 238 2.37 2.95 -39.58
N SER A 239 3.19 1.91 -39.58
CA SER A 239 4.20 1.69 -40.61
C SER A 239 4.46 0.21 -40.91
N SER A 240 3.43 -0.53 -41.32
CA SER A 240 3.61 -1.79 -42.07
C SER A 240 2.37 -2.10 -42.91
N ILE A 241 2.36 -1.62 -44.14
CA ILE A 241 1.58 -2.25 -45.21
C ILE A 241 2.25 -3.59 -45.48
N ILE A 242 1.71 -4.69 -44.98
CA ILE A 242 1.91 -6.01 -45.58
C ILE A 242 0.56 -6.72 -45.70
N ILE A 243 0.23 -6.98 -46.96
CA ILE A 243 -0.91 -7.71 -47.47
C ILE A 243 -0.76 -9.18 -47.07
N GLY A 244 -1.80 -9.79 -46.48
CA GLY A 244 -1.84 -11.24 -46.33
C GLY A 244 -2.79 -11.76 -45.25
N PHE A 245 -4.08 -11.84 -45.56
CA PHE A 245 -4.96 -12.80 -44.88
C PHE A 245 -5.13 -14.01 -45.81
N THR A 246 -4.46 -15.12 -45.48
CA THR A 246 -4.88 -16.45 -45.92
C THR A 246 -5.83 -17.02 -44.88
N SER A 247 -6.88 -17.66 -45.41
CA SER A 247 -8.02 -18.28 -44.74
C SER A 247 -7.63 -19.29 -43.67
N THR A 248 -8.34 -19.28 -42.54
CA THR A 248 -8.99 -20.51 -42.02
C THR A 248 -10.23 -20.15 -41.19
N THR A 249 -11.36 -20.65 -41.67
CA THR A 249 -12.69 -20.77 -41.04
C THR A 249 -12.68 -21.51 -39.69
N VAL A 250 -13.53 -21.13 -38.73
CA VAL A 250 -14.67 -21.94 -38.22
C VAL A 250 -15.68 -21.04 -37.45
N ASN A 251 -16.86 -20.92 -38.05
CA ASN A 251 -18.25 -20.82 -37.53
C ASN A 251 -18.58 -20.20 -36.16
N GLN A 252 -19.40 -19.14 -36.18
CA GLN A 252 -20.67 -19.13 -35.44
C GLN A 252 -21.80 -18.58 -36.34
N THR A 253 -22.89 -19.35 -36.43
CA THR A 253 -23.96 -19.23 -37.42
C THR A 253 -25.04 -18.24 -36.99
N PHE A 254 -25.48 -17.41 -37.95
CA PHE A 254 -26.64 -16.49 -37.87
C PHE A 254 -27.99 -17.22 -37.79
N GLY A 255 -28.99 -16.55 -37.23
CA GLY A 255 -30.39 -16.97 -37.29
C GLY A 255 -31.39 -15.80 -37.24
N GLY A 256 -31.35 -14.89 -38.22
CA GLY A 256 -32.44 -13.95 -38.50
C GLY A 256 -33.32 -14.47 -39.65
N LYS A 257 -34.63 -14.56 -39.45
CA LYS A 257 -35.63 -14.78 -40.52
C LYS A 257 -36.48 -13.53 -40.69
N ASN A 258 -36.31 -12.84 -41.81
CA ASN A 258 -37.33 -11.99 -42.42
C ASN A 258 -37.86 -12.71 -43.65
N TYR A 259 -39.18 -12.87 -43.76
CA TYR A 259 -39.84 -13.18 -45.02
C TYR A 259 -40.83 -12.07 -45.34
N LEU A 260 -40.55 -11.38 -46.45
CA LEU A 260 -41.48 -10.56 -47.20
C LEU A 260 -42.43 -11.49 -47.98
N LYS A 261 -43.72 -11.16 -47.95
CA LYS A 261 -44.57 -11.15 -49.15
C LYS A 261 -45.68 -10.13 -48.97
#